data_AF-A0A818VA01-F1
#
_entry.id   AF-A0A818VA01-F1
#
_cell.length_a   1.000
_cell.length_b   1.000
_cell.length_c   1.000
_cell.angle_alpha   90.00
_cell.angle_beta   90.00
_cell.angle_gamma   90.00
#
_symmetry.space_group_name_H-M   'P 1'
#
loop_
_entity.id
_entity.type
_entity.pdbx_description
1 polymer ?
#
loop_
_entity_poly.entity_id
_entity_poly.type
_entity_poly.pdbx_seq_one_letter_code
_entity_poly.pdbx_strand_id
1 'polypeptide(L)'
;MSNLEELTLYVCIINQFTFVNGTHLHNEILIHMPRPPTFNFYISTKNHSDDTTHRVSNDDSQRTFENTDLYQMACILDYFDTFNTVCHIFSLPFIYKRLKQITNNLLSIIFRSVTHLKLQDKVPFKHEFFIQVTRAFASLKSFSIKNIRPQFYGSYKYPMVANCSYSMIKYPHLISLDLSFVSIDYVDQFLSEFKKKIFVIFN
;
A
#
# COMPACT_ATOMS: atom_id res chain seq x y z
N MET A 1 16.37 -29.63 -0.67
CA MET A 1 16.83 -28.23 -0.62
C MET A 1 17.67 -28.00 0.64
N SER A 2 18.72 -28.80 0.88
CA SER A 2 19.41 -28.85 2.18
C SER A 2 20.46 -27.76 2.43
N ASN A 3 20.75 -26.89 1.45
CA ASN A 3 21.77 -25.83 1.54
C ASN A 3 21.21 -24.43 1.24
N LEU A 4 19.90 -24.21 1.39
CA LEU A 4 19.30 -22.91 1.10
C LEU A 4 19.51 -21.97 2.30
N GLU A 5 20.41 -20.99 2.16
CA GLU A 5 20.72 -20.01 3.22
C GLU A 5 19.76 -18.81 3.22
N GLU A 6 19.27 -18.42 2.04
CA GLU A 6 18.34 -17.32 1.86
C GLU A 6 17.21 -17.71 0.90
N LEU A 7 15.98 -17.35 1.25
CA LEU A 7 14.82 -17.43 0.38
C LEU A 7 14.02 -16.14 0.46
N THR A 8 13.75 -15.54 -0.70
CA THR A 8 12.84 -14.40 -0.86
C THR A 8 11.63 -14.82 -1.69
N LEU A 9 10.43 -14.83 -1.09
CA LEU A 9 9.21 -15.35 -1.67
C LEU A 9 8.18 -14.25 -1.97
N TYR A 10 7.90 -14.03 -3.25
CA TYR A 10 6.79 -13.17 -3.70
C TYR A 10 5.64 -14.04 -4.22
N VAL A 11 4.45 -13.92 -3.62
CA VAL A 11 3.27 -14.69 -4.01
C VAL A 11 2.07 -13.76 -4.18
N CYS A 12 1.29 -13.97 -5.23
CA CYS A 12 0.01 -13.31 -5.45
C CYS A 12 -1.07 -14.36 -5.64
N ILE A 13 -2.02 -14.44 -4.72
CA ILE A 13 -3.12 -15.39 -4.73
C ILE A 13 -4.40 -14.64 -5.10
N ILE A 14 -5.18 -15.23 -6.01
CA ILE A 14 -6.55 -14.79 -6.29
C ILE A 14 -7.43 -15.86 -5.68
N ASN A 15 -8.04 -15.56 -4.54
CA ASN A 15 -8.96 -16.46 -3.86
C ASN A 15 -10.37 -15.87 -3.98
N GLN A 16 -11.37 -16.68 -4.27
CA GLN A 16 -12.71 -16.18 -4.50
C GLN A 16 -13.54 -16.10 -3.22
N PHE A 17 -13.17 -16.77 -2.13
CA PHE A 17 -14.14 -16.96 -1.04
C PHE A 17 -13.64 -16.70 0.37
N THR A 18 -12.32 -16.78 0.64
CA THR A 18 -11.83 -16.71 2.03
C THR A 18 -10.64 -15.78 2.22
N PHE A 19 -10.72 -14.98 3.29
CA PHE A 19 -9.60 -14.17 3.77
C PHE A 19 -8.50 -15.07 4.34
N VAL A 20 -7.24 -14.84 3.94
CA VAL A 20 -6.08 -15.52 4.52
C VAL A 20 -5.71 -14.85 5.84
N ASN A 21 -6.06 -15.51 6.94
CA ASN A 21 -5.62 -15.12 8.29
C ASN A 21 -4.28 -15.77 8.67
N GLY A 22 -3.71 -15.38 9.81
CA GLY A 22 -2.41 -15.91 10.27
C GLY A 22 -2.39 -17.42 10.47
N THR A 23 -3.45 -18.02 11.00
CA THR A 23 -3.55 -19.49 11.17
C THR A 23 -3.51 -20.22 9.83
N HIS A 24 -4.29 -19.75 8.84
CA HIS A 24 -4.31 -20.32 7.50
C HIS A 24 -2.96 -20.16 6.81
N LEU A 25 -2.37 -18.96 6.89
CA LEU A 25 -1.03 -18.71 6.36
C LEU A 25 -0.01 -19.69 6.97
N HIS A 26 -0.05 -19.89 8.28
CA HIS A 26 0.87 -20.80 8.96
C HIS A 26 0.67 -22.25 8.50
N ASN A 27 -0.55 -22.75 8.61
CA ASN A 27 -0.88 -24.17 8.39
C ASN A 27 -0.81 -24.60 6.93
N GLU A 28 -1.08 -23.71 5.98
CA GLU A 28 -1.18 -24.09 4.56
C GLU A 28 0.04 -23.65 3.73
N ILE A 29 0.82 -22.67 4.21
CA ILE A 29 1.93 -22.11 3.44
C ILE A 29 3.23 -22.24 4.23
N LEU A 30 3.32 -21.64 5.42
CA LEU A 30 4.59 -21.51 6.12
C LEU A 30 5.11 -22.84 6.67
N ILE A 31 4.24 -23.77 7.10
CA ILE A 31 4.65 -25.08 7.63
C ILE A 31 5.33 -25.96 6.57
N HIS A 32 4.98 -25.77 5.30
CA HIS A 32 5.52 -26.54 4.18
C HIS A 32 6.78 -25.92 3.57
N MET A 33 7.15 -24.70 3.99
CA MET A 33 8.34 -24.02 3.49
C MET A 33 9.61 -24.49 4.21
N PRO A 34 10.73 -24.67 3.50
CA PRO A 34 12.03 -24.76 4.14
C PRO A 34 12.24 -23.57 5.07
N ARG A 35 12.92 -23.77 6.21
CA ARG A 35 13.27 -22.69 7.16
C ARG A 35 14.72 -22.29 6.96
N PRO A 36 15.05 -21.50 5.92
CA PRO A 36 16.40 -20.97 5.78
C PRO A 36 16.67 -19.96 6.91
N PRO A 37 17.95 -19.72 7.26
CA PRO A 37 18.35 -18.67 8.18
C PRO A 37 17.76 -17.30 7.83
N THR A 38 17.68 -16.98 6.54
CA THR A 38 17.03 -15.77 6.05
C THR A 38 15.82 -16.12 5.20
N PHE A 39 14.63 -15.83 5.71
CA PHE A 39 13.38 -15.97 4.97
C PHE A 39 12.63 -14.65 4.90
N ASN A 40 12.49 -14.11 3.69
CA ASN A 40 11.72 -12.92 3.42
C ASN A 40 10.51 -13.28 2.56
N PHE A 41 9.34 -12.72 2.85
CA PHE A 41 8.16 -13.00 2.04
C PHE A 41 7.26 -11.78 1.88
N TYR A 42 6.53 -11.77 0.77
CA TYR A 42 5.40 -10.89 0.52
C TYR A 42 4.33 -11.69 -0.21
N ILE A 43 3.20 -11.86 0.46
CA ILE A 43 2.04 -12.59 -0.02
C ILE A 43 0.91 -11.59 -0.14
N SER A 44 0.38 -11.44 -1.35
CA SER A 44 -0.81 -10.65 -1.60
C SER A 44 -1.96 -11.57 -1.95
N THR A 45 -3.08 -11.48 -1.23
CA THR A 45 -4.30 -12.23 -1.55
C THR A 45 -5.37 -11.25 -1.97
N LYS A 46 -6.04 -11.55 -3.09
CA LYS A 46 -7.19 -10.77 -3.57
C LYS A 46 -8.42 -11.62 -3.39
N ASN A 47 -9.41 -11.09 -2.66
CA ASN A 47 -10.66 -11.79 -2.40
C ASN A 47 -11.85 -11.04 -2.98
N HIS A 48 -12.83 -11.81 -3.46
CA HIS A 48 -14.12 -11.33 -3.93
C HIS A 48 -15.25 -11.94 -3.10
N SER A 49 -15.61 -11.33 -1.98
CA SER A 49 -16.66 -11.86 -1.11
C SER A 49 -17.99 -11.18 -1.42
N ASP A 50 -19.01 -11.96 -1.78
CA ASP A 50 -20.40 -11.50 -1.87
C ASP A 50 -21.01 -11.20 -0.48
N ASP A 51 -20.40 -11.72 0.58
CA ASP A 51 -20.82 -11.47 1.96
C ASP A 51 -20.28 -10.12 2.44
N THR A 52 -21.21 -9.18 2.64
CA THR A 52 -20.95 -7.80 3.06
C THR A 52 -21.02 -7.61 4.58
N THR A 53 -21.44 -8.64 5.31
CA THR A 53 -21.87 -8.52 6.71
C THR A 53 -20.71 -8.55 7.72
N HIS A 54 -19.52 -8.98 7.31
CA HIS A 54 -18.38 -9.16 8.20
C HIS A 54 -17.07 -8.56 7.62
N ARG A 55 -16.97 -7.23 7.66
CA ARG A 55 -15.69 -6.55 7.38
C ARG A 55 -14.78 -6.59 8.61
N VAL A 56 -13.66 -7.29 8.48
CA VAL A 56 -12.61 -7.38 9.50
C VAL A 56 -11.79 -6.09 9.48
N SER A 57 -11.47 -5.53 10.65
CA SER A 57 -10.60 -4.36 10.70
C SER A 57 -9.13 -4.73 10.40
N ASN A 58 -8.31 -3.73 10.07
CA ASN A 58 -6.86 -3.93 9.94
C ASN A 58 -6.25 -4.46 11.25
N ASP A 59 -6.70 -3.93 12.39
CA ASP A 59 -6.19 -4.35 13.70
C ASP A 59 -6.57 -5.79 14.01
N ASP A 60 -7.83 -6.18 13.75
CA ASP A 60 -8.27 -7.57 13.95
C ASP A 60 -7.50 -8.53 13.03
N SER A 61 -7.23 -8.10 11.79
CA SER A 61 -6.43 -8.88 10.84
C SER A 61 -4.99 -9.03 11.33
N GLN A 62 -4.36 -7.93 11.75
CA GLN A 62 -3.00 -7.91 12.29
C GLN A 62 -2.88 -8.83 13.52
N ARG A 63 -3.87 -8.83 14.43
CA ARG A 63 -3.91 -9.72 15.60
C ARG A 63 -3.86 -11.21 15.25
N THR A 64 -4.39 -11.61 14.09
CA THR A 64 -4.29 -13.02 13.67
C THR A 64 -2.86 -13.47 13.40
N PHE A 65 -1.94 -12.53 13.21
CA PHE A 65 -0.51 -12.79 12.97
C PHE A 65 0.35 -12.63 14.24
N GLU A 66 -0.17 -12.02 15.31
CA GLU A 66 0.58 -11.79 16.56
C GLU A 66 0.94 -13.08 17.30
N ASN A 67 0.13 -14.14 17.15
CA ASN A 67 0.35 -15.44 17.80
C ASN A 67 1.31 -16.37 17.02
N THR A 68 2.00 -15.86 16.00
CA THR A 68 2.98 -16.66 15.25
C THR A 68 4.39 -16.27 15.67
N ASP A 69 4.96 -17.05 16.60
CA ASP A 69 6.31 -16.85 17.19
C ASP A 69 7.48 -16.89 16.17
N LEU A 70 7.18 -17.02 14.88
CA LEU A 70 8.13 -17.43 13.85
C LEU A 70 8.71 -16.27 13.06
N TYR A 71 7.98 -15.17 12.84
CA TYR A 71 8.47 -14.04 12.04
C TYR A 71 7.84 -12.72 12.47
N GLN A 72 8.65 -11.66 12.53
CA GLN A 72 8.12 -10.30 12.59
C GLN A 72 7.47 -9.98 11.25
N MET A 73 6.14 -9.87 11.23
CA MET A 73 5.37 -9.65 10.01
C MET A 73 4.32 -8.55 10.20
N ALA A 74 3.91 -7.96 9.08
CA ALA A 74 2.85 -6.96 9.04
C ALA A 74 1.81 -7.32 7.98
N CYS A 75 0.60 -6.86 8.22
CA CYS A 75 -0.57 -7.06 7.37
C CYS A 75 -1.18 -5.71 6.99
N ILE A 76 -1.46 -5.51 5.70
CA ILE A 76 -2.31 -4.42 5.20
C ILE A 76 -3.54 -5.05 4.58
N LEU A 77 -4.70 -4.80 5.17
CA LEU A 77 -6.00 -5.18 4.62
C LEU A 77 -6.69 -3.94 4.03
N ASP A 78 -6.91 -4.03 2.72
CA ASP A 78 -7.49 -2.98 1.90
C ASP A 78 -8.83 -3.43 1.31
N TYR A 79 -9.86 -2.60 1.51
CA TYR A 79 -11.20 -2.79 0.95
C TYR A 79 -11.38 -1.86 -0.26
N PHE A 80 -11.25 -2.40 -1.47
CA PHE A 80 -11.43 -1.62 -2.70
C PHE A 80 -12.88 -1.30 -2.96
N ASP A 81 -13.77 -2.23 -2.63
CA ASP A 81 -15.20 -2.00 -2.61
C ASP A 81 -15.92 -2.97 -1.69
N THR A 82 -17.24 -3.03 -1.83
CA THR A 82 -18.11 -3.91 -1.05
C THR A 82 -17.65 -5.36 -1.12
N PHE A 83 -17.11 -5.81 -2.26
CA PHE A 83 -16.84 -7.22 -2.52
C PHE A 83 -15.35 -7.52 -2.65
N ASN A 84 -14.54 -6.55 -3.10
CA ASN A 84 -13.13 -6.73 -3.40
C ASN A 84 -12.24 -6.28 -2.25
N THR A 85 -11.47 -7.22 -1.73
CA THR A 85 -10.45 -6.97 -0.70
C THR A 85 -9.08 -7.43 -1.18
N VAL A 86 -8.04 -6.75 -0.71
CA VAL A 86 -6.67 -7.20 -0.87
C VAL A 86 -6.00 -7.22 0.49
N CYS A 87 -5.42 -8.36 0.84
CA CYS A 87 -4.59 -8.51 2.00
C CYS A 87 -3.14 -8.62 1.56
N HIS A 88 -2.26 -7.83 2.16
CA HIS A 88 -0.82 -7.85 1.95
C HIS A 88 -0.16 -8.30 3.24
N ILE A 89 0.46 -9.48 3.23
CA ILE A 89 1.15 -10.03 4.39
C ILE A 89 2.63 -10.15 4.04
N PHE A 90 3.51 -9.63 4.89
CA PHE A 90 4.94 -9.60 4.59
C PHE A 90 5.82 -9.62 5.82
N SER A 91 7.03 -10.14 5.63
CA SER A 91 8.10 -10.07 6.63
C SER A 91 8.64 -8.64 6.78
N LEU A 92 9.10 -8.33 7.99
CA LEU A 92 9.81 -7.10 8.31
C LEU A 92 11.32 -7.38 8.47
N PRO A 93 12.21 -6.47 7.98
CA PRO A 93 11.90 -5.28 7.19
C PRO A 93 11.41 -5.61 5.78
N PHE A 94 10.59 -4.73 5.18
CA PHE A 94 10.11 -4.93 3.83
C PHE A 94 11.22 -4.72 2.78
N ILE A 95 11.58 -5.78 2.05
CA ILE A 95 12.70 -5.76 1.10
C ILE A 95 12.30 -5.60 -0.38
N TYR A 96 11.01 -5.66 -0.71
CA TYR A 96 10.58 -5.61 -2.11
C TYR A 96 10.58 -4.18 -2.66
N LYS A 97 10.86 -4.08 -3.98
CA LYS A 97 10.93 -2.78 -4.67
C LYS A 97 9.57 -2.20 -5.04
N ARG A 98 8.53 -3.02 -5.07
CA ARG A 98 7.20 -2.66 -5.59
C ARG A 98 6.15 -2.93 -4.54
N LEU A 99 5.30 -1.94 -4.30
CA LEU A 99 4.09 -2.07 -3.51
C LEU A 99 2.93 -1.49 -4.32
N LYS A 100 1.84 -2.24 -4.46
CA LYS A 100 0.73 -1.88 -5.35
C LYS A 100 -0.58 -2.14 -4.63
N GLN A 101 -1.61 -1.41 -5.04
CA GLN A 101 -2.97 -1.58 -4.54
C GLN A 101 -3.04 -1.26 -3.05
N ILE A 102 -2.49 -0.10 -2.67
CA ILE A 102 -2.63 0.43 -1.32
C ILE A 102 -3.72 1.50 -1.33
N THR A 103 -4.66 1.41 -0.40
CA THR A 103 -5.74 2.40 -0.21
C THR A 103 -5.32 3.47 0.79
N ASN A 104 -6.25 4.24 1.36
CA ASN A 104 -5.99 5.17 2.45
C ASN A 104 -5.46 4.50 3.76
N ASN A 105 -5.33 3.17 3.80
CA ASN A 105 -4.87 2.42 4.97
C ASN A 105 -3.36 2.12 4.91
N LEU A 106 -2.54 3.15 5.12
CA LEU A 106 -1.09 2.96 5.20
C LEU A 106 -0.65 2.70 6.65
N LEU A 107 0.16 1.65 6.86
CA LEU A 107 0.78 1.38 8.15
C LEU A 107 1.86 2.42 8.47
N SER A 108 2.09 2.65 9.76
CA SER A 108 3.19 3.50 10.26
C SER A 108 4.55 2.79 10.16
N ILE A 109 4.88 2.25 8.99
CA ILE A 109 6.11 1.50 8.68
C ILE A 109 6.92 2.26 7.61
N ILE A 110 8.24 2.22 7.72
CA ILE A 110 9.15 2.79 6.71
C ILE A 110 9.52 1.72 5.68
N PHE A 111 9.10 1.91 4.45
CA PHE A 111 9.35 1.04 3.31
C PHE A 111 10.60 1.47 2.54
N ARG A 112 11.78 1.32 3.16
CA ARG A 112 13.07 1.80 2.60
C ARG A 112 13.37 1.27 1.20
N SER A 113 12.97 0.02 0.93
CA SER A 113 13.25 -0.71 -0.32
C SER A 113 12.28 -0.37 -1.45
N VAL A 114 11.12 0.19 -1.14
CA VAL A 114 10.08 0.47 -2.14
C VAL A 114 10.49 1.68 -2.98
N THR A 115 10.55 1.44 -4.28
CA THR A 115 10.86 2.44 -5.31
C THR A 115 9.69 2.66 -6.26
N HIS A 116 8.71 1.75 -6.28
CA HIS A 116 7.52 1.85 -7.11
C HIS A 116 6.28 1.65 -6.24
N LEU A 117 5.44 2.68 -6.15
CA LEU A 117 4.21 2.67 -5.39
C LEU A 117 3.01 2.92 -6.31
N LYS A 118 1.97 2.10 -6.18
CA LYS A 118 0.68 2.34 -6.83
C LYS A 118 -0.44 2.41 -5.80
N LEU A 119 -1.05 3.58 -5.69
CA LEU A 119 -2.21 3.86 -4.86
C LEU A 119 -3.49 3.73 -5.67
N GLN A 120 -4.51 3.15 -5.07
CA GLN A 120 -5.84 3.07 -5.66
C GLN A 120 -6.89 2.96 -4.57
N ASP A 121 -7.91 3.80 -4.63
CA ASP A 121 -9.02 3.80 -3.66
C ASP A 121 -10.31 4.32 -4.34
N LYS A 122 -11.47 3.92 -3.82
CA LYS A 122 -12.78 4.48 -4.18
C LYS A 122 -13.15 5.69 -3.32
N VAL A 123 -12.51 5.85 -2.16
CA VAL A 123 -12.62 7.05 -1.31
C VAL A 123 -11.49 8.01 -1.68
N PRO A 124 -11.72 9.34 -1.73
CA PRO A 124 -10.66 10.29 -2.01
C PRO A 124 -9.46 10.17 -1.07
N PHE A 125 -8.25 10.27 -1.60
CA PHE A 125 -7.06 10.42 -0.77
C PHE A 125 -6.99 11.83 -0.22
N LYS A 126 -6.78 11.94 1.09
CA LYS A 126 -6.59 13.24 1.76
C LYS A 126 -5.19 13.77 1.49
N HIS A 127 -5.01 15.09 1.59
CA HIS A 127 -3.68 15.70 1.47
C HIS A 127 -2.70 15.13 2.52
N GLU A 128 -3.15 14.93 3.76
CA GLU A 128 -2.36 14.40 4.86
C GLU A 128 -1.89 12.96 4.63
N PHE A 129 -2.65 12.19 3.86
CA PHE A 129 -2.24 10.85 3.46
C PHE A 129 -0.97 10.90 2.61
N PHE A 130 -0.86 11.84 1.67
CA PHE A 130 0.35 11.99 0.86
C PHE A 130 1.57 12.44 1.68
N ILE A 131 1.36 13.19 2.77
CA ILE A 131 2.43 13.47 3.74
C ILE A 131 2.92 12.16 4.38
N GLN A 132 2.03 11.26 4.78
CA GLN A 132 2.41 9.94 5.29
C GLN A 132 3.17 9.12 4.24
N VAL A 133 2.74 9.17 2.98
CA VAL A 133 3.43 8.51 1.86
C VAL A 133 4.87 9.04 1.72
N THR A 134 5.11 10.35 1.81
CA THR A 134 6.50 10.88 1.72
C THR A 134 7.41 10.36 2.84
N ARG A 135 6.85 10.15 4.04
CA ARG A 135 7.59 9.65 5.21
C ARG A 135 7.85 8.15 5.11
N ALA A 136 6.86 7.39 4.65
CA ALA A 136 6.94 5.94 4.54
C ALA A 136 7.82 5.49 3.36
N PHE A 137 7.85 6.25 2.27
CA PHE A 137 8.49 5.85 1.00
C PHE A 137 9.60 6.82 0.57
N ALA A 138 10.64 6.95 1.39
CA ALA A 138 11.74 7.89 1.13
C ALA A 138 12.45 7.67 -0.22
N SER A 139 12.52 6.44 -0.72
CA SER A 139 13.23 6.05 -1.95
C SER A 139 12.35 6.01 -3.21
N LEU A 140 11.16 6.61 -3.17
CA LEU A 140 10.16 6.47 -4.23
C LEU A 140 10.62 7.08 -5.57
N LYS A 141 10.66 6.27 -6.63
CA LYS A 141 11.07 6.64 -7.99
C LYS A 141 9.92 6.67 -9.00
N SER A 142 8.93 5.81 -8.81
CA SER A 142 7.73 5.72 -9.65
C SER A 142 6.49 5.72 -8.77
N PHE A 143 5.58 6.64 -9.03
CA PHE A 143 4.36 6.82 -8.25
C PHE A 143 3.14 6.84 -9.17
N SER A 144 2.17 5.97 -8.92
CA SER A 144 0.92 5.90 -9.68
C SER A 144 -0.24 6.10 -8.73
N ILE A 145 -1.14 7.01 -9.07
CA ILE A 145 -2.36 7.30 -8.30
C ILE A 145 -3.55 7.00 -9.21
N LYS A 146 -4.51 6.22 -8.71
CA LYS A 146 -5.77 5.96 -9.41
C LYS A 146 -6.94 6.25 -8.47
N ASN A 147 -7.56 7.41 -8.65
CA ASN A 147 -8.71 7.83 -7.87
C ASN A 147 -9.49 8.91 -8.60
N ILE A 148 -10.61 8.53 -9.20
CA ILE A 148 -11.46 9.44 -9.97
C ILE A 148 -12.30 10.37 -9.10
N ARG A 149 -12.33 10.15 -7.78
CA ARG A 149 -13.15 10.96 -6.88
C ARG A 149 -12.39 12.23 -6.49
N PRO A 150 -13.06 13.39 -6.51
CA PRO A 150 -12.43 14.65 -6.14
C PRO A 150 -11.94 14.63 -4.70
N GLN A 151 -10.83 15.32 -4.44
CA GLN A 151 -10.35 15.47 -3.07
C GLN A 151 -11.35 16.30 -2.27
N PHE A 152 -11.80 15.77 -1.13
CA PHE A 152 -12.60 16.56 -0.19
C PHE A 152 -11.69 17.56 0.51
N TYR A 153 -11.49 18.73 -0.08
CA TYR A 153 -11.14 19.93 0.66
C TYR A 153 -12.39 20.29 1.47
N GLY A 154 -12.44 19.92 2.76
CA GLY A 154 -13.63 20.07 3.58
C GLY A 154 -14.25 21.47 3.42
N SER A 155 -15.47 21.53 2.84
CA SER A 155 -16.44 22.64 2.75
C SER A 155 -15.97 24.08 2.48
N TYR A 156 -14.69 24.31 2.22
CA TYR A 156 -14.14 25.59 1.87
C TYR A 156 -13.26 25.37 0.66
N LYS A 157 -13.71 25.90 -0.49
CA LYS A 157 -12.78 26.53 -1.42
C LYS A 157 -12.03 27.58 -0.61
N TYR A 158 -10.99 27.17 0.13
CA TYR A 158 -10.12 28.12 0.76
C TYR A 158 -9.58 28.97 -0.39
N PRO A 159 -9.80 30.30 -0.40
CA PRO A 159 -8.90 31.13 -1.15
C PRO A 159 -7.49 30.77 -0.68
N MET A 160 -6.47 30.90 -1.53
CA MET A 160 -5.08 30.77 -1.11
C MET A 160 -4.80 31.75 0.05
N VAL A 161 -5.16 31.39 1.29
CA VAL A 161 -4.85 32.14 2.49
C VAL A 161 -3.47 31.66 2.87
N ALA A 162 -2.52 32.54 2.60
CA ALA A 162 -1.08 32.34 2.54
C ALA A 162 -0.38 31.88 3.84
N ASN A 163 -1.08 31.34 4.85
CA ASN A 163 -0.53 31.20 6.20
C ASN A 163 -0.74 29.86 6.92
N CYS A 164 -1.28 28.82 6.27
CA CYS A 164 -1.05 27.46 6.74
C CYS A 164 0.12 26.90 5.94
N SER A 165 1.28 26.72 6.59
CA SER A 165 2.40 25.99 6.01
C SER A 165 1.99 24.52 5.84
N TYR A 166 1.19 24.22 4.83
CA TYR A 166 1.01 22.85 4.36
C TYR A 166 2.42 22.36 4.05
N SER A 167 2.87 21.38 4.83
CA SER A 167 4.20 20.82 4.69
C SER A 167 4.35 20.33 3.26
N MET A 168 5.16 21.05 2.48
CA MET A 168 5.33 20.80 1.06
C MET A 168 5.63 19.32 0.83
N ILE A 169 4.76 18.62 0.10
CA ILE A 169 4.90 17.20 -0.21
C ILE A 169 6.04 17.08 -1.22
N LYS A 170 7.19 16.54 -0.78
CA LYS A 170 8.37 16.37 -1.64
C LYS A 170 8.68 14.89 -1.84
N TYR A 171 8.81 14.50 -3.11
CA TYR A 171 9.36 13.20 -3.49
C TYR A 171 10.70 13.41 -4.19
N PRO A 172 11.82 13.48 -3.44
CA PRO A 172 13.12 13.92 -3.96
C PRO A 172 13.71 12.99 -5.04
N HIS A 173 13.27 11.74 -5.07
CA HIS A 173 13.76 10.72 -6.00
C HIS A 173 12.74 10.34 -7.07
N LEU A 174 11.60 11.05 -7.16
CA LEU A 174 10.54 10.73 -8.09
C LEU A 174 10.93 11.11 -9.51
N ILE A 175 10.87 10.12 -10.41
CA ILE A 175 11.22 10.27 -11.83
C ILE A 175 9.99 10.06 -12.71
N SER A 176 9.03 9.25 -12.24
CA SER A 176 7.81 8.90 -12.96
C SER A 176 6.57 9.12 -12.09
N LEU A 177 5.61 9.87 -12.62
CA LEU A 177 4.29 10.08 -12.01
C LEU A 177 3.20 9.69 -13.02
N ASP A 178 2.33 8.75 -12.65
CA ASP A 178 1.18 8.31 -13.43
C ASP A 178 -0.13 8.79 -12.77
N LEU A 179 -0.84 9.66 -13.51
CA LEU A 179 -2.12 10.26 -13.14
C LEU A 179 -3.21 9.95 -14.18
N SER A 180 -3.12 8.82 -14.89
CA SER A 180 -4.02 8.54 -16.03
C SER A 180 -5.50 8.39 -15.64
N PHE A 181 -5.82 8.12 -14.37
CA PHE A 181 -7.20 7.88 -13.91
C PHE A 181 -7.46 8.57 -12.57
N VAL A 182 -7.32 9.90 -12.54
CA VAL A 182 -7.50 10.71 -11.33
C VAL A 182 -8.47 11.87 -11.54
N SER A 183 -9.08 12.36 -10.45
CA SER A 183 -9.71 13.69 -10.44
C SER A 183 -8.68 14.79 -10.74
N ILE A 184 -9.13 15.88 -11.35
CA ILE A 184 -8.29 17.07 -11.64
C ILE A 184 -7.61 17.60 -10.37
N ASP A 185 -8.20 17.46 -9.19
CA ASP A 185 -7.61 17.92 -7.92
C ASP A 185 -6.24 17.28 -7.63
N TYR A 186 -6.04 16.00 -7.99
CA TYR A 186 -4.74 15.35 -7.84
C TYR A 186 -3.74 15.91 -8.85
N VAL A 187 -4.19 16.22 -10.06
CA VAL A 187 -3.35 16.85 -11.08
C VAL A 187 -2.90 18.22 -10.57
N ASP A 188 -3.82 19.01 -10.03
CA ASP A 188 -3.50 20.32 -9.48
C ASP A 188 -2.56 20.22 -8.28
N GLN A 189 -2.84 19.36 -7.30
CA GLN A 189 -1.96 19.16 -6.14
C GLN A 189 -0.54 18.77 -6.56
N PHE A 190 -0.38 17.80 -7.46
CA PHE A 190 0.94 17.30 -7.82
C PHE A 190 1.64 18.22 -8.84
N LEU A 191 0.97 18.71 -9.89
CA LEU A 191 1.64 19.52 -10.91
C LEU A 191 1.88 20.96 -10.48
N SER A 192 1.07 21.53 -9.57
CA SER A 192 1.39 22.83 -8.98
C SER A 192 2.65 22.77 -8.11
N GLU A 193 2.86 21.65 -7.40
CA GLU A 193 4.00 21.40 -6.52
C GLU A 193 5.26 20.93 -7.29
N PHE A 194 5.12 20.18 -8.39
CA PHE A 194 6.21 19.52 -9.12
C PHE A 194 6.67 20.22 -10.41
N LYS A 195 6.42 21.53 -10.58
CA LYS A 195 6.68 22.33 -11.80
C LYS A 195 8.08 22.25 -12.44
N LYS A 196 9.05 21.46 -11.96
CA LYS A 196 10.43 21.50 -12.49
C LYS A 196 11.07 20.22 -13.04
N LYS A 197 10.67 18.96 -12.75
CA LYS A 197 11.47 17.79 -13.22
C LYS A 197 10.74 16.43 -13.32
N ILE A 198 9.50 16.35 -13.80
CA ILE A 198 8.77 15.06 -13.86
C ILE A 198 8.22 14.79 -15.27
N PHE A 199 8.40 13.55 -15.75
CA PHE A 199 7.66 13.01 -16.88
C PHE A 199 6.26 12.61 -16.40
N VAL A 200 5.25 13.36 -16.85
CA VAL A 200 3.84 13.09 -16.57
C VAL A 200 3.28 12.31 -17.75
N ILE A 201 2.78 11.11 -17.49
CA ILE A 201 2.12 10.30 -18.51
C ILE A 201 0.61 10.54 -18.39
N PHE A 202 0.02 11.08 -19.45
CA PHE A 202 -1.43 11.12 -19.66
C PHE A 202 -1.75 10.07 -20.74
N ASN A 203 -2.53 9.05 -20.40
CA ASN A 203 -3.06 8.07 -21.36
C ASN A 203 -4.58 8.18 -21.41
#